data_AF-A0A7V1IFM3-F1
#
_entry.id   AF-A0A7V1IFM3-F1
#
_cell.length_a   1.000
_cell.length_b   1.000
_cell.length_c   1.000
_cell.angle_alpha   90.00
_cell.angle_beta   90.00
_cell.angle_gamma   90.00
#
_symmetry.space_group_name_H-M   'P 1'
#
loop_
_entity.id
_entity.type
_entity.pdbx_description
1 polymer ?
#
loop_
_entity_poly.entity_id
_entity_poly.type
_entity_poly.pdbx_seq_one_letter_code
_entity_poly.pdbx_strand_id
1 'polypeptide(L)' 'MQEHLEKTKELRRSLLGWFRANARDLPWRKTRDPFRIWVAEIMLQQT' A
#
# COMPACT_ATOMS: atom_id res chain seq x y z
N MET A 1 -0.77 -24.90 -10.87
CA MET A 1 0.03 -24.27 -9.79
C MET A 1 0.98 -23.19 -10.33
N GLN A 2 1.83 -23.48 -11.32
CA GLN A 2 2.79 -22.50 -11.86
C GLN A 2 2.14 -21.26 -12.50
N GLU A 3 1.02 -21.44 -13.21
CA GLU A 3 0.28 -20.34 -13.84
C GLU A 3 -0.23 -19.29 -12.85
N HIS A 4 -0.66 -19.70 -11.64
CA HIS A 4 -1.13 -18.77 -10.62
C HIS A 4 0.00 -17.93 -10.02
N LEU A 5 1.21 -18.48 -9.93
CA LEU A 5 2.38 -17.76 -9.44
C LEU A 5 2.80 -16.67 -10.43
N GLU A 6 2.80 -16.97 -11.73
CA GLU A 6 3.10 -15.98 -12.77
C GLU A 6 2.06 -14.86 -12.84
N LYS A 7 0.77 -15.20 -12.80
CA LYS A 7 -0.31 -14.19 -12.74
C LYS A 7 -0.19 -13.28 -11.50
N THR A 8 0.17 -13.84 -10.34
CA THR A 8 0.37 -13.05 -9.11
C THR A 8 1.57 -12.10 -9.24
N LYS A 9 2.67 -12.56 -9.84
CA LYS A 9 3.87 -11.71 -10.08
C LYS A 9 3.54 -10.54 -10.99
N GLU A 10 2.81 -10.80 -12.07
CA GLU A 10 2.38 -9.77 -13.02
C GLU A 10 1.46 -8.74 -12.35
N LEU A 11 0.44 -9.21 -11.62
CA LEU A 11 -0.47 -8.35 -10.86
C LEU A 11 0.30 -7.45 -9.89
N ARG A 12 1.22 -8.01 -9.10
CA ARG A 12 2.03 -7.25 -8.14
C ARG A 12 2.86 -6.18 -8.84
N ARG A 13 3.47 -6.51 -9.99
CA ARG A 13 4.30 -5.57 -10.74
C ARG A 13 3.46 -4.39 -11.26
N SER A 14 2.32 -4.69 -11.88
CA SER A 14 1.41 -3.66 -12.41
C SER A 14 0.83 -2.79 -11.31
N LEU A 15 0.40 -3.38 -10.20
CA LEU A 15 -0.14 -2.66 -9.04
C LEU A 15 0.90 -1.73 -8.41
N LEU A 16 2.14 -2.20 -8.21
CA LEU A 16 3.22 -1.36 -7.66
C LEU A 16 3.61 -0.24 -8.63
N GLY A 17 3.58 -0.50 -9.94
CA GLY A 17 3.80 0.53 -10.96
C GLY A 17 2.76 1.65 -10.88
N TRP A 18 1.48 1.28 -10.84
CA TRP A 18 0.39 2.25 -10.68
C TRP A 18 0.48 3.02 -9.36
N PHE A 19 0.76 2.34 -8.24
CA PHE A 19 0.85 2.98 -6.93
C PHE A 19 1.95 4.04 -6.89
N ARG A 20 3.13 3.78 -7.48
CA ARG A 20 4.21 4.78 -7.56
C ARG A 20 3.82 6.04 -8.32
N ALA A 21 3.00 5.89 -9.37
CA ALA A 21 2.57 7.02 -10.20
C ALA A 21 1.36 7.78 -9.61
N ASN A 22 0.49 7.12 -8.84
CA ASN A 22 -0.82 7.67 -8.45
C ASN A 22 -1.04 7.75 -6.93
N ALA A 23 -0.08 7.35 -6.10
CA ALA A 23 -0.24 7.42 -4.65
C ALA A 23 -0.47 8.86 -4.18
N ARG A 24 -1.60 9.08 -3.50
CA ARG A 24 -1.89 10.35 -2.82
C ARG A 24 -0.84 10.66 -1.75
N ASP A 25 -0.48 11.93 -1.65
CA ASP A 25 0.40 12.46 -0.62
C ASP A 25 -0.36 12.61 0.71
N LEU A 26 -0.25 11.61 1.58
CA LEU A 26 -0.93 11.57 2.87
C LEU A 26 0.09 11.74 4.00
N PRO A 27 -0.16 12.59 5.01
CA PRO A 27 0.80 12.86 6.07
C PRO A 27 1.34 11.60 6.77
N TRP A 28 0.46 10.63 7.03
CA TRP A 28 0.83 9.36 7.67
C TRP A 28 1.65 8.41 6.79
N ARG A 29 1.72 8.63 5.47
CA ARG A 29 2.59 7.87 4.55
C ARG A 29 4.04 8.38 4.52
N LYS A 30 4.32 9.53 5.13
CA LYS A 30 5.67 10.16 5.16
C LYS A 30 6.54 9.66 6.31
N THR A 31 6.04 8.74 7.13
CA THR A 31 6.74 8.23 8.31
C THR A 31 6.79 6.70 8.30
N ARG A 32 7.80 6.15 8.98
CA ARG A 32 7.92 4.71 9.31
C ARG A 32 7.82 4.45 10.81
N ASP A 33 7.51 5.48 11.60
CA ASP A 33 7.26 5.38 13.04
C ASP A 33 6.01 4.53 13.30
N PRO A 34 6.14 3.37 13.99
CA PRO A 34 5.02 2.47 14.27
C PRO A 34 3.87 3.15 15.02
N PHE A 35 4.19 4.05 15.97
CA PHE A 35 3.16 4.74 16.75
C PHE A 35 2.31 5.65 15.86
N ARG A 36 2.96 6.42 14.99
CA ARG A 36 2.26 7.33 14.05
C ARG A 36 1.45 6.58 13.01
N ILE A 37 1.93 5.42 12.55
CA ILE A 37 1.20 4.56 11.63
C ILE A 37 -0.05 4.01 12.31
N TRP A 38 0.09 3.46 13.52
CA TRP A 38 -1.03 2.91 14.28
C TRP A 38 -2.12 3.95 14.56
N VAL A 39 -1.75 5.17 14.97
CA VAL A 39 -2.72 6.26 15.17
C VAL A 39 -3.50 6.56 13.89
N ALA A 40 -2.82 6.63 12.75
CA ALA A 40 -3.48 6.89 11.47
C ALA A 40 -4.43 5.75 11.05
N GLU A 41 -4.05 4.50 11.31
CA GLU A 41 -4.90 3.34 11.05
C GLU A 41 -6.20 3.39 11.87
N ILE A 42 -6.10 3.69 13.18
CA ILE A 42 -7.28 3.84 14.05
C ILE A 42 -8.17 4.99 13.60
N MET A 43 -7.59 6.16 13.29
CA MET A 43 -8.38 7.30 12.78
C MET A 43 -9.15 6.94 11.50
N LEU A 44 -8.50 6.26 10.54
CA LEU A 44 -9.09 5.89 9.25
C LEU A 44 -10.14 4.79 9.32
N GLN A 45 -10.20 3.99 10.39
CA GLN A 45 -11.25 2.98 10.59
C GLN A 45 -12.52 3.59 11.18
N GLN A 46 -12.40 4.66 11.95
CA GLN A 46 -13.49 5.26 12.72
C GLN A 46 -14.24 6.36 11.96
N THR A 47 -13.71 6.81 10.83
CA THR A 47 -14.28 7.83 9.94
C THR A 47 -14.69 7.20 8.63
#